data_AF-A0AAD6B2N2-F1
#
_entry.id   AF-A0AAD6B2N2-F1
#
_cell.length_a   1.000
_cell.length_b   1.000
_cell.length_c   1.000
_cell.angle_alpha   90.00
_cell.angle_beta   90.00
_cell.angle_gamma   90.00
#
_symmetry.space_group_name_H-M   'P 1'
#
loop_
_entity.id
_entity.type
_entity.pdbx_description
1 polymer ?
#
loop_
_entity_poly.entity_id
_entity_poly.type
_entity_poly.pdbx_seq_one_letter_code
_entity_poly.pdbx_strand_id
1 'polypeptide(L)'
;MFITLLQLLEENIVTFVKNELKKIQKALSSDYPEGLESQREEEEVLDGEDEEQRSSREAFLTITLHFLRSMKQEELAERLQS
;
A
#
# COMPACT_ATOMS: atom_id res chain seq x y z
N MET A 1 -0.89 -23.30 17.91
CA MET A 1 -1.52 -23.37 16.57
C MET A 1 -2.22 -22.06 16.21
N PHE A 2 -3.12 -21.51 17.06
CA PHE A 2 -3.75 -20.21 16.77
C PHE A 2 -2.81 -18.99 16.90
N ILE A 3 -1.95 -18.96 17.92
CA ILE A 3 -0.98 -17.85 18.12
C ILE A 3 -0.03 -17.74 16.92
N THR A 4 0.50 -18.87 16.45
CA THR A 4 1.39 -18.94 15.29
C THR A 4 0.71 -18.54 13.97
N LEU A 5 -0.61 -18.80 13.85
CA LEU A 5 -1.37 -18.36 12.69
C LEU A 5 -1.58 -16.84 12.68
N LEU A 6 -1.91 -16.25 13.83
CA LEU A 6 -2.07 -14.80 13.95
C LEU A 6 -0.75 -14.06 13.72
N GLN A 7 0.38 -14.59 14.18
CA GLN A 7 1.71 -14.03 13.90
C GLN A 7 2.02 -14.01 12.40
N LEU A 8 1.77 -15.12 11.70
CA LEU A 8 1.98 -15.18 10.26
C LEU A 8 1.03 -14.24 9.50
N LEU A 9 -0.24 -14.15 9.93
CA LEU A 9 -1.21 -13.23 9.35
C LEU A 9 -0.77 -11.76 9.55
N GLU A 10 -0.29 -11.42 10.74
CA GLU A 10 0.24 -10.09 11.04
C GLU A 10 1.42 -9.75 10.12
N GLU A 11 2.39 -10.66 9.96
CA GLU A 11 3.54 -10.48 9.06
C GLU A 11 3.10 -10.25 7.60
N ASN A 12 2.11 -11.01 7.11
CA ASN A 12 1.57 -10.86 5.76
C ASN A 12 0.85 -9.52 5.57
N ILE A 13 0.01 -9.11 6.52
CA ILE A 13 -0.70 -7.83 6.47
C ILE A 13 0.31 -6.67 6.52
N VAL A 14 1.30 -6.73 7.42
CA VAL A 14 2.33 -5.69 7.53
C VAL A 14 3.12 -5.56 6.23
N THR A 15 3.45 -6.67 5.58
CA THR A 15 4.14 -6.69 4.29
C THR A 15 3.27 -6.06 3.20
N PHE A 16 2.00 -6.47 3.10
CA PHE A 16 1.03 -5.91 2.16
C PHE A 16 0.86 -4.39 2.35
N VAL A 17 0.62 -3.94 3.58
CA VAL A 17 0.47 -2.53 3.92
C VAL A 17 1.72 -1.73 3.53
N LYS A 18 2.92 -2.24 3.83
CA LYS A 18 4.17 -1.57 3.44
C LYS A 18 4.30 -1.45 1.92
N ASN A 19 3.92 -2.48 1.17
CA ASN A 19 3.98 -2.46 -0.28
C ASN A 19 3.00 -1.44 -0.88
N GLU A 20 1.74 -1.46 -0.46
CA GLU A 20 0.72 -0.54 -0.96
C GLU A 20 1.00 0.92 -0.57
N LEU A 21 1.55 1.19 0.63
CA LEU A 21 2.00 2.53 1.02
C LEU A 21 3.15 3.04 0.13
N LYS A 22 4.10 2.18 -0.24
CA LYS A 22 5.17 2.56 -1.19
C LYS A 22 4.59 2.95 -2.55
N LYS A 23 3.59 2.23 -3.05
CA LYS A 23 2.91 2.56 -4.32
C LYS A 23 2.21 3.92 -4.24
N ILE A 24 1.49 4.18 -3.14
CA ILE A 24 0.85 5.48 -2.87
C ILE A 24 1.90 6.61 -2.83
N GLN A 25 3.03 6.40 -2.16
CA GLN A 25 4.10 7.39 -2.09
C GLN A 25 4.63 7.72 -3.49
N LYS A 26 4.87 6.70 -4.32
CA LYS A 26 5.31 6.86 -5.72
C LYS A 26 4.28 7.62 -6.57
N ALA A 27 2.98 7.31 -6.42
CA ALA A 27 1.91 7.99 -7.14
C ALA A 27 1.77 9.47 -6.73
N LEU A 28 2.07 9.82 -5.48
CA LEU A 28 1.99 11.20 -4.98
C LEU A 28 3.24 12.04 -5.26
N SER A 29 4.40 11.41 -5.45
CA SER A 29 5.64 12.09 -5.81
C SER A 29 5.68 12.40 -7.31
N SER A 30 5.44 13.66 -7.68
CA SER A 30 5.59 14.12 -9.08
C SER A 30 7.05 14.13 -9.57
N ASP A 31 8.03 14.16 -8.66
CA ASP A 31 9.47 14.24 -8.93
C ASP A 31 10.26 13.26 -8.05
N TYR A 32 9.90 11.97 -8.04
CA TYR A 32 10.79 10.98 -7.40
C TYR A 32 12.05 10.87 -8.27
N PRO A 33 13.26 11.24 -7.79
CA PRO A 33 14.46 10.98 -8.56
C PRO A 33 14.57 9.47 -8.74
N GLU A 34 14.49 9.01 -9.99
CA GLU A 34 14.50 7.60 -10.39
C GLU A 34 15.76 6.83 -9.91
N GLY A 35 16.71 7.51 -9.25
CA GLY A 35 17.99 6.98 -8.79
C GLY A 35 18.10 6.57 -7.31
N LEU A 36 17.07 6.71 -6.45
CA LEU A 36 17.18 6.32 -5.03
C LEU A 36 16.71 4.88 -4.71
N GLU A 37 16.13 4.17 -5.68
CA GLU A 37 15.67 2.78 -5.52
C GLU A 37 16.47 1.73 -6.30
N SER A 38 17.58 2.11 -6.96
CA SER A 38 18.33 1.22 -7.86
C SER A 38 19.02 0.01 -7.17
N GLN A 39 18.91 -0.19 -5.85
CA GLN A 39 19.59 -1.29 -5.16
C GLN A 39 18.79 -1.99 -4.05
N ARG A 40 17.46 -2.05 -4.15
CA ARG A 40 16.69 -3.06 -3.40
C ARG A 40 15.54 -3.57 -4.25
N GLU A 41 15.94 -4.34 -5.26
CA GLU A 41 15.28 -5.58 -5.67
C GLU A 41 14.20 -6.02 -4.68
N GLU A 42 12.96 -5.83 -5.09
CA GLU A 42 11.92 -6.84 -5.01
C GLU A 42 10.97 -6.48 -6.15
N GLU A 43 11.45 -6.84 -7.33
CA GLU A 43 10.62 -7.17 -8.48
C GLU A 43 9.59 -8.21 -8.03
N GLU A 44 8.49 -7.76 -7.44
CA GLU A 44 7.22 -8.50 -7.48
C GLU A 44 6.35 -7.80 -8.51
N VAL A 45 6.74 -8.01 -9.77
CA VAL A 45 5.80 -8.08 -10.88
C VAL A 45 4.87 -9.27 -10.61
N LEU A 46 3.92 -9.08 -9.71
CA LEU A 46 2.66 -9.84 -9.72
C LEU A 46 1.69 -9.04 -10.59
N ASP A 47 2.02 -8.96 -11.89
CA ASP A 47 1.12 -8.48 -12.95
C ASP A 47 0.13 -9.59 -13.34
N GLY A 48 -0.43 -10.21 -12.32
CA GLY A 48 -1.59 -11.07 -12.38
C GLY A 48 -2.54 -10.55 -11.31
N GLU A 49 -3.28 -9.49 -11.63
CA GLU A 49 -4.35 -9.01 -10.75
C GLU A 49 -5.41 -10.11 -10.65
N ASP A 50 -5.26 -10.97 -9.65
CA ASP A 50 -6.37 -11.77 -9.16
C ASP A 50 -7.42 -10.78 -8.60
N GLU A 51 -8.69 -11.06 -8.85
CA GLU A 51 -9.82 -10.22 -8.40
C GLU A 51 -9.81 -10.06 -6.86
N GLU A 52 -9.32 -11.08 -6.14
CA GLU A 52 -9.16 -11.02 -4.69
C GLU A 52 -8.10 -9.98 -4.27
N GLN A 53 -7.01 -9.86 -5.02
CA GLN A 53 -5.97 -8.86 -4.78
C GLN A 53 -6.48 -7.46 -5.11
N ARG A 54 -7.30 -7.32 -6.16
CA ARG A 54 -7.94 -6.05 -6.52
C ARG A 54 -8.88 -5.56 -5.42
N SER A 55 -9.76 -6.43 -4.92
CA SER A 55 -10.66 -6.11 -3.82
C SER A 55 -9.90 -5.70 -2.55
N SER A 56 -8.79 -6.39 -2.24
CA SER A 56 -7.93 -6.05 -1.10
C SER A 56 -7.29 -4.66 -1.25
N ARG A 57 -6.86 -4.28 -2.46
CA ARG A 57 -6.32 -2.94 -2.74
C ARG A 57 -7.39 -1.85 -2.60
N GLU A 58 -8.60 -2.08 -3.10
CA GLU A 58 -9.72 -1.13 -2.95
C GLU A 58 -10.12 -0.93 -1.48
N ALA A 59 -10.17 -2.02 -0.71
CA ALA A 59 -10.41 -1.96 0.73
C ALA A 59 -9.30 -1.19 1.46
N PHE A 60 -8.04 -1.47 1.12
CA PHE A 60 -6.88 -0.77 1.68
C PHE A 60 -6.90 0.73 1.37
N LEU A 61 -7.23 1.12 0.14
CA LEU A 61 -7.37 2.52 -0.24
C LEU A 61 -8.48 3.21 0.58
N THR A 62 -9.62 2.54 0.75
CA THR A 62 -10.74 3.05 1.57
C THR A 62 -10.30 3.30 3.02
N ILE A 63 -9.58 2.34 3.62
CA ILE A 63 -9.03 2.47 4.99
C ILE A 63 -8.02 3.61 5.05
N THR A 64 -7.15 3.73 4.05
CA THR A 64 -6.14 4.79 3.97
C THR A 64 -6.79 6.17 3.91
N LEU A 65 -7.80 6.36 3.06
CA LEU A 65 -8.56 7.62 2.97
C LEU A 65 -9.25 7.97 4.28
N HIS A 66 -9.81 6.98 4.98
CA HIS A 66 -10.41 7.18 6.30
C HIS A 66 -9.38 7.70 7.32
N PHE A 67 -8.18 7.12 7.37
CA PHE A 67 -7.12 7.58 8.25
C PHE A 67 -6.63 8.98 7.89
N LEU A 68 -6.41 9.28 6.61
CA LEU A 68 -5.98 10.62 6.17
C LEU A 68 -6.97 11.71 6.61
N ARG A 69 -8.27 11.49 6.42
CA ARG A 69 -9.32 12.40 6.90
C ARG A 69 -9.34 12.51 8.42
N SER A 70 -9.18 11.40 9.13
CA SER A 70 -9.09 11.40 10.60
C SER A 70 -7.87 12.17 11.11
N MET A 71 -6.80 12.21 10.32
CA MET A 71 -5.56 12.95 10.58
C MET A 71 -5.61 14.41 10.09
N LYS A 72 -6.75 14.89 9.57
CA LYS A 72 -6.90 16.22 8.96
C LYS A 72 -5.96 16.46 7.76
N GLN A 73 -5.75 15.42 6.96
CA GLN A 73 -4.98 15.44 5.72
C GLN A 73 -5.92 15.37 4.51
N GLU A 74 -6.91 16.26 4.45
CA GLU A 74 -7.96 16.26 3.42
C GLU A 74 -7.39 16.40 2.00
N GLU A 75 -6.40 17.28 1.80
CA GLU A 75 -5.77 17.48 0.48
C GLU A 75 -5.11 16.19 -0.04
N LEU A 76 -4.42 15.44 0.82
CA LEU A 76 -3.82 14.15 0.45
C LEU A 76 -4.90 13.10 0.16
N ALA A 77 -5.99 13.09 0.91
CA ALA A 77 -7.11 12.18 0.66
C ALA A 77 -7.79 12.49 -0.68
N GLU A 78 -7.98 13.75 -1.03
CA GLU A 78 -8.54 14.15 -2.34
C GLU A 78 -7.61 13.77 -3.49
N ARG A 79 -6.30 13.99 -3.34
CA ARG A 79 -5.30 13.60 -4.35
C ARG A 79 -5.23 12.10 -4.59
N LEU A 80 -5.51 11.27 -3.58
CA LEU A 80 -5.51 9.80 -3.69
C LEU A 80 -6.84 9.21 -4.16
N GLN A 81 -7.94 9.94 -4.01
CA GLN A 81 -9.26 9.51 -4.44
C GLN A 81 -9.51 9.78 -5.94
N SER A 82 -8.77 10.73 -6.53
CA SER A 82 -8.85 11.10 -7.95
C SER A 82 -8.27 10.04 -8.88
#